data_AF-A0A1F5BTW4-F1
#
_entry.id   AF-A0A1F5BTW4-F1
#
_cell.length_a   1.000
_cell.length_b   1.000
_cell.length_c   1.000
_cell.angle_alpha   90.00
_cell.angle_beta   90.00
_cell.angle_gamma   90.00
#
_symmetry.space_group_name_H-M   'P 1'
#
loop_
_entity.id
_entity.type
_entity.pdbx_description
1 polymer ?
#
loop_
_entity_poly.entity_id
_entity_poly.type
_entity_poly.pdbx_seq_one_letter_code
_entity_poly.pdbx_strand_id
1 'polypeptide(L)'
;MKKAAIIIGCVLILLSGIFTVAGFRVSEIPRLHYYQAPGVPLDGIKLEVIYFVPNDQTPDPRFYEVIKKGLAEAQAFHARQFGPGQLLRVALFPKPAIGGEPSSFYEGDDTSRGNPGAIRRIMAETGRRIFNQNGDLYDERFVKRQQTELPVRVLVYQGVGASSSVLGVLVAYDYFTQTAYGSTTLYHELLHVIGVPDAYDYATNASYADDIMGSGRTRPLAETYIREEIKQALLK
;
A
#
# COMPACT_ATOMS: atom_id res chain seq x y z
N MET A 1 -57.68 -47.74 6.71
CA MET A 1 -56.48 -47.12 6.11
C MET A 1 -56.66 -47.00 4.61
N LYS A 2 -56.88 -45.79 4.09
CA LYS A 2 -56.44 -45.31 2.75
C LYS A 2 -56.84 -43.83 2.64
N LYS A 3 -55.87 -43.05 2.18
CA LYS A 3 -55.68 -41.62 2.42
C LYS A 3 -56.57 -40.77 1.50
N ALA A 4 -57.08 -39.68 2.06
CA ALA A 4 -57.70 -38.57 1.34
C ALA A 4 -56.62 -37.82 0.53
N ALA A 5 -56.91 -37.57 -0.76
CA ALA A 5 -56.17 -36.63 -1.59
C ALA A 5 -57.03 -35.36 -1.69
N ILE A 6 -56.62 -34.32 -0.95
CA ILE A 6 -57.18 -32.98 -1.06
C ILE A 6 -56.38 -32.26 -2.15
N ILE A 7 -57.05 -31.94 -3.25
CA ILE A 7 -56.57 -31.02 -4.28
C ILE A 7 -56.84 -29.61 -3.73
N ILE A 8 -55.82 -28.92 -3.24
CA ILE A 8 -55.90 -27.47 -3.00
C ILE A 8 -55.34 -26.79 -4.23
N GLY A 9 -56.24 -26.27 -5.06
CA GLY A 9 -55.89 -25.32 -6.11
C GLY A 9 -55.42 -24.02 -5.45
N CYS A 10 -54.13 -23.72 -5.55
CA CYS A 10 -53.61 -22.39 -5.28
C CYS A 10 -54.09 -21.46 -6.40
N VAL A 11 -55.14 -20.71 -6.11
CA VAL A 11 -55.54 -19.55 -6.90
C VAL A 11 -54.44 -18.49 -6.77
N LEU A 12 -53.69 -18.29 -7.85
CA LEU A 12 -52.83 -17.13 -8.04
C LEU A 12 -53.72 -15.88 -8.05
N ILE A 13 -53.71 -15.12 -6.96
CA ILE A 13 -54.15 -13.73 -6.98
C ILE A 13 -52.90 -12.88 -7.21
N LEU A 14 -52.69 -12.54 -8.48
CA LEU A 14 -51.81 -11.45 -8.93
C LEU A 14 -52.40 -10.12 -8.42
N LEU A 15 -52.10 -9.79 -7.17
CA LEU A 15 -52.21 -8.42 -6.68
C LEU A 15 -50.89 -7.74 -7.00
N SER A 16 -50.92 -6.95 -8.07
CA SER A 16 -49.98 -5.90 -8.43
C SER A 16 -49.93 -4.82 -7.33
N GLY A 17 -49.39 -5.20 -6.18
CA GLY A 17 -48.94 -4.27 -5.16
C GLY A 17 -47.65 -3.63 -5.63
N ILE A 18 -47.76 -2.42 -6.14
CA ILE A 18 -46.66 -1.49 -6.35
C ILE A 18 -45.99 -1.27 -4.99
N PHE A 19 -44.98 -2.10 -4.66
CA PHE A 19 -43.99 -1.76 -3.65
C PHE A 19 -43.01 -0.80 -4.31
N THR A 20 -43.33 0.49 -4.30
CA THR A 20 -42.29 1.52 -4.39
C THR A 20 -41.51 1.45 -3.08
N VAL A 21 -40.55 0.53 -2.99
CA VAL A 21 -39.52 0.60 -1.94
C VAL A 21 -38.80 1.90 -2.24
N ALA A 22 -39.03 2.90 -1.39
CA ALA A 22 -38.40 4.22 -1.47
C ALA A 22 -36.92 4.01 -1.81
N GLY A 23 -36.50 4.54 -2.96
CA GLY A 23 -35.21 4.27 -3.55
C GLY A 23 -34.10 4.61 -2.57
N PHE A 24 -33.54 3.60 -1.93
CA PHE A 24 -32.22 3.69 -1.35
C PHE A 24 -31.29 3.99 -2.53
N ARG A 25 -30.92 5.26 -2.69
CA ARG A 25 -29.72 5.60 -3.44
C ARG A 25 -28.60 4.96 -2.65
N VAL A 26 -28.10 3.83 -3.14
CA VAL A 26 -26.79 3.32 -2.74
C VAL A 26 -25.84 4.46 -3.05
N SER A 27 -25.41 5.20 -2.03
CA SER A 27 -24.38 6.22 -2.20
C SER A 27 -23.18 5.50 -2.77
N GLU A 28 -22.70 5.92 -3.94
CA GLU A 28 -21.46 5.40 -4.47
C GLU A 28 -20.38 5.60 -3.41
N ILE A 29 -19.59 4.56 -3.15
CA ILE A 29 -18.43 4.66 -2.28
C ILE A 29 -17.46 5.61 -3.00
N PRO A 30 -17.09 6.76 -2.40
CA PRO A 30 -16.17 7.70 -3.03
C PRO A 30 -14.88 6.99 -3.42
N ARG A 31 -14.36 7.20 -4.63
CA ARG A 31 -13.09 6.58 -5.04
C ARG A 31 -11.92 7.43 -4.56
N LEU A 32 -10.78 6.79 -4.27
CA LEU A 32 -9.53 7.51 -4.09
C LEU A 32 -9.05 8.07 -5.43
N HIS A 33 -8.32 9.18 -5.39
CA HIS A 33 -7.66 9.79 -6.53
C HIS A 33 -6.24 10.19 -6.12
N TYR A 34 -5.44 10.59 -7.09
CA TYR A 34 -4.20 11.31 -6.79
C TYR A 34 -4.51 12.65 -6.14
N TYR A 35 -3.66 13.07 -5.20
CA TYR A 35 -3.80 14.33 -4.49
C TYR A 35 -3.88 15.50 -5.48
N GLN A 36 -4.92 16.32 -5.36
CA GLN A 36 -5.21 17.45 -6.26
C GLN A 36 -5.42 17.07 -7.75
N ALA A 37 -5.69 15.79 -8.04
CA ALA A 37 -5.95 15.28 -9.39
C ALA A 37 -7.19 14.35 -9.42
N PRO A 38 -8.40 14.90 -9.18
CA PRO A 38 -9.65 14.14 -9.09
C PRO A 38 -10.05 13.44 -10.41
N GLY A 39 -9.46 13.82 -11.54
CA GLY A 39 -9.71 13.19 -12.84
C GLY A 39 -9.08 11.80 -13.01
N VAL A 40 -8.32 11.31 -12.02
CA VAL A 40 -7.58 10.04 -12.10
C VAL A 40 -7.99 9.13 -10.93
N PRO A 41 -9.10 8.36 -11.06
CA PRO A 41 -9.58 7.49 -10.00
C PRO A 41 -8.70 6.28 -9.81
N LEU A 42 -8.61 5.85 -8.55
CA LEU A 42 -7.93 4.67 -8.07
C LEU A 42 -8.99 3.72 -7.50
N ASP A 43 -9.15 2.54 -8.11
CA ASP A 43 -10.04 1.51 -7.56
C ASP A 43 -9.43 0.83 -6.32
N GLY A 44 -8.13 1.03 -6.11
CA GLY A 44 -7.38 0.56 -4.95
C GLY A 44 -5.88 0.74 -5.15
N ILE A 45 -5.14 0.47 -4.09
CA ILE A 45 -3.68 0.49 -4.08
C ILE A 45 -3.18 -0.93 -3.80
N LYS A 46 -2.27 -1.42 -4.64
CA LYS A 46 -1.58 -2.70 -4.42
C LYS A 46 -0.12 -2.44 -4.04
N LEU A 47 0.24 -2.73 -2.80
CA LEU A 47 1.64 -2.74 -2.35
C LEU A 47 2.32 -4.02 -2.83
N GLU A 48 3.35 -3.88 -3.66
CA GLU A 48 4.22 -4.96 -4.13
C GLU A 48 5.52 -4.91 -3.33
N VAL A 49 5.54 -5.62 -2.21
CA VAL A 49 6.60 -5.55 -1.20
C VAL A 49 7.67 -6.58 -1.51
N ILE A 50 8.91 -6.12 -1.65
CA ILE A 50 10.08 -6.93 -2.00
C ILE A 50 11.16 -6.70 -0.94
N TYR A 51 11.62 -7.78 -0.32
CA TYR A 51 12.82 -7.76 0.49
C TYR A 51 14.03 -7.89 -0.42
N PHE A 52 14.84 -6.84 -0.50
CA PHE A 52 16.04 -6.84 -1.33
C PHE A 52 17.29 -6.91 -0.46
N VAL A 53 18.15 -7.88 -0.75
CA VAL A 53 19.38 -8.14 0.02
C VAL A 53 20.56 -8.18 -0.94
N PRO A 54 21.58 -7.31 -0.78
CA PRO A 54 22.81 -7.39 -1.58
C PRO A 54 23.51 -8.75 -1.48
N ASN A 55 24.32 -9.11 -2.47
CA ASN A 55 24.93 -10.46 -2.54
C ASN A 55 26.03 -10.72 -1.49
N ASP A 56 26.54 -9.66 -0.86
CA ASP A 56 27.55 -9.67 0.20
C ASP A 56 26.92 -9.67 1.60
N GLN A 57 25.59 -9.73 1.69
CA GLN A 57 24.85 -9.73 2.95
C GLN A 57 24.05 -11.03 3.15
N THR A 58 23.83 -11.38 4.42
CA THR A 58 22.98 -12.51 4.80
C THR A 58 21.56 -12.00 5.10
N PRO A 59 20.51 -12.53 4.45
CA PRO A 59 19.13 -12.15 4.75
C PRO A 59 18.77 -12.39 6.22
N ASP A 60 18.07 -11.45 6.85
CA ASP A 60 17.53 -11.64 8.20
C ASP A 60 16.37 -12.66 8.15
N PRO A 61 16.47 -13.79 8.86
CA PRO A 61 15.42 -14.81 8.88
C PRO A 61 14.10 -14.31 9.48
N ARG A 62 14.12 -13.23 10.27
CA ARG A 62 12.93 -12.65 10.92
C ARG A 62 12.17 -11.66 10.05
N PHE A 63 12.74 -11.26 8.91
CA PHE A 63 12.17 -10.23 8.04
C PHE A 63 10.67 -10.41 7.79
N TYR A 64 10.28 -11.63 7.39
CA TYR A 64 8.91 -11.94 7.00
C TYR A 64 7.91 -11.84 8.14
N GLU A 65 8.33 -12.11 9.36
CA GLU A 65 7.49 -11.94 10.54
C GLU A 65 7.26 -10.45 10.82
N VAL A 66 8.35 -9.68 10.86
CA VAL A 66 8.32 -8.26 11.20
C VAL A 66 7.55 -7.45 10.15
N ILE A 67 7.84 -7.67 8.87
CA ILE A 67 7.18 -6.93 7.78
C ILE A 67 5.69 -7.23 7.71
N LYS A 68 5.25 -8.46 7.96
CA LYS A 68 3.83 -8.82 7.95
C LYS A 68 3.05 -8.06 9.01
N LYS A 69 3.62 -7.91 10.21
CA LYS A 69 3.02 -7.10 11.28
C LYS A 69 2.86 -5.65 10.85
N GLY A 70 3.93 -5.02 10.36
CA GLY A 70 3.88 -3.62 9.94
C GLY A 70 2.96 -3.37 8.73
N LEU A 71 2.87 -4.32 7.80
CA LEU A 71 1.92 -4.26 6.68
C LEU A 71 0.47 -4.38 7.15
N ALA A 72 0.19 -5.24 8.13
CA ALA A 72 -1.14 -5.35 8.74
C ALA A 72 -1.54 -4.05 9.46
N GLU A 73 -0.59 -3.41 10.17
CA GLU A 73 -0.81 -2.08 10.78
C GLU A 73 -1.11 -1.00 9.74
N ALA A 74 -0.38 -0.98 8.62
CA ALA A 74 -0.61 -0.07 7.51
C ALA A 74 -2.00 -0.27 6.86
N GLN A 75 -2.43 -1.51 6.67
CA GLN A 75 -3.78 -1.83 6.17
C GLN A 75 -4.87 -1.39 7.14
N ALA A 76 -4.70 -1.65 8.44
CA ALA A 76 -5.64 -1.22 9.47
C ALA A 76 -5.72 0.31 9.56
N PHE A 77 -4.58 1.00 9.43
CA PHE A 77 -4.53 2.45 9.35
C PHE A 77 -5.28 2.98 8.13
N HIS A 78 -5.03 2.44 6.92
CA HIS A 78 -5.73 2.83 5.70
C HIS A 78 -7.24 2.71 5.84
N ALA A 79 -7.72 1.56 6.32
CA ALA A 79 -9.13 1.31 6.53
C ALA A 79 -9.76 2.27 7.55
N ARG A 80 -9.00 2.66 8.60
CA ARG A 80 -9.46 3.67 9.57
C ARG A 80 -9.55 5.08 8.96
N GLN A 81 -8.62 5.45 8.07
CA GLN A 81 -8.60 6.79 7.48
C GLN A 81 -9.64 6.98 6.37
N PHE A 82 -9.90 5.95 5.56
CA PHE A 82 -10.73 6.06 4.36
C PHE A 82 -11.97 5.15 4.34
N GLY A 83 -12.14 4.31 5.36
CA GLY A 83 -13.20 3.32 5.44
C GLY A 83 -12.87 2.00 4.73
N PRO A 84 -13.67 0.94 4.97
CA PRO A 84 -13.41 -0.41 4.45
C PRO A 84 -13.61 -0.55 2.94
N GLY A 85 -14.22 0.45 2.28
CA GLY A 85 -14.41 0.46 0.82
C GLY A 85 -13.16 0.84 0.03
N GLN A 86 -12.15 1.47 0.67
CA GLN A 86 -10.87 1.75 0.02
C GLN A 86 -9.89 0.60 0.25
N LEU A 87 -9.48 -0.04 -0.84
CA LEU A 87 -8.67 -1.23 -0.79
C LEU A 87 -7.17 -0.89 -0.81
N LEU A 88 -6.48 -1.20 0.31
CA LEU A 88 -5.03 -1.35 0.35
C LEU A 88 -4.68 -2.83 0.36
N ARG A 89 -4.35 -3.38 -0.81
CA ARG A 89 -3.93 -4.77 -0.97
C ARG A 89 -2.43 -4.89 -0.82
N VAL A 90 -1.99 -5.99 -0.24
CA VAL A 90 -0.58 -6.28 -0.01
C VAL A 90 -0.23 -7.59 -0.73
N ALA A 91 0.79 -7.52 -1.58
CA ALA A 91 1.47 -8.66 -2.16
C ALA A 91 2.91 -8.64 -1.65
N LEU A 92 3.28 -9.62 -0.83
CA LEU A 92 4.64 -9.78 -0.31
C LEU A 92 5.38 -10.84 -1.13
N PHE A 93 6.52 -10.49 -1.70
CA PHE A 93 7.32 -11.42 -2.48
C PHE A 93 7.86 -12.53 -1.56
N PRO A 94 7.70 -13.83 -1.92
CA PRO A 94 7.72 -14.92 -0.94
C PRO A 94 9.11 -15.29 -0.41
N LYS A 95 10.19 -14.80 -1.03
CA LYS A 95 11.58 -15.05 -0.65
C LYS A 95 12.43 -13.80 -0.84
N PRO A 96 13.57 -13.65 -0.13
CA PRO A 96 14.46 -12.52 -0.35
C PRO A 96 14.92 -12.47 -1.81
N ALA A 97 14.89 -11.28 -2.40
CA ALA A 97 15.50 -11.02 -3.70
C ALA A 97 16.98 -10.72 -3.47
N ILE A 98 17.82 -11.75 -3.59
CA ILE A 98 19.27 -11.59 -3.48
C ILE A 98 19.77 -10.86 -4.73
N GLY A 99 20.35 -9.68 -4.56
CA GLY A 99 20.90 -8.85 -5.62
C GLY A 99 22.02 -9.54 -6.38
N GLY A 100 22.28 -9.09 -7.61
CA GLY A 100 23.43 -9.53 -8.39
C GLY A 100 24.76 -8.91 -7.92
N GLU A 101 24.69 -7.77 -7.24
CA GLU A 101 25.85 -6.92 -6.89
C GLU A 101 26.01 -6.80 -5.35
N PRO A 102 27.16 -6.34 -4.85
CA PRO A 102 27.37 -6.07 -3.42
C PRO A 102 26.67 -4.77 -2.98
N SER A 103 26.57 -4.58 -1.66
CA SER A 103 25.98 -3.41 -1.02
C SER A 103 26.53 -2.09 -1.56
N SER A 104 27.85 -1.97 -1.67
CA SER A 104 28.57 -0.80 -2.20
C SER A 104 28.09 -0.35 -3.60
N PHE A 105 27.68 -1.28 -4.46
CA PHE A 105 27.14 -0.94 -5.78
C PHE A 105 25.77 -0.28 -5.68
N TYR A 106 24.88 -0.83 -4.85
CA TYR A 106 23.53 -0.31 -4.70
C TYR A 106 23.51 1.00 -3.93
N GLU A 107 24.31 1.10 -2.87
CA GLU A 107 24.37 2.30 -2.03
C GLU A 107 25.10 3.44 -2.76
N GLY A 108 26.17 3.14 -3.48
CA GLY A 108 27.04 4.15 -4.08
C GLY A 108 27.73 5.03 -3.02
N ASP A 109 28.37 6.11 -3.47
CA ASP A 109 29.22 6.94 -2.60
C ASP A 109 28.45 7.99 -1.78
N ASP A 110 27.19 8.28 -2.15
CA ASP A 110 26.34 9.28 -1.49
C ASP A 110 24.98 8.69 -1.12
N THR A 111 24.76 8.49 0.17
CA THR A 111 23.52 7.99 0.75
C THR A 111 22.60 9.09 1.26
N SER A 112 22.95 10.37 1.02
CA SER A 112 22.14 11.53 1.42
C SER A 112 20.80 11.58 0.68
N ARG A 113 19.84 12.32 1.24
CA ARG A 113 18.50 12.53 0.66
C ARG A 113 17.76 11.23 0.35
N GLY A 114 18.01 10.20 1.16
CA GLY A 114 17.34 8.92 1.04
C GLY A 114 17.87 7.99 -0.06
N ASN A 115 19.01 8.33 -0.67
CA ASN A 115 19.68 7.52 -1.68
C ASN A 115 18.79 7.13 -2.89
N PRO A 116 18.37 8.12 -3.71
CA PRO A 116 17.59 7.85 -4.93
C PRO A 116 18.36 7.00 -5.95
N GLY A 117 19.70 6.95 -5.86
CA GLY A 117 20.54 6.08 -6.67
C GLY A 117 20.27 4.60 -6.40
N ALA A 118 20.19 4.22 -5.12
CA ALA A 118 19.83 2.87 -4.69
C ALA A 118 18.46 2.46 -5.22
N ILE A 119 17.44 3.31 -5.09
CA ILE A 119 16.10 3.03 -5.63
C ILE A 119 16.18 2.67 -7.11
N ARG A 120 16.82 3.51 -7.92
CA ARG A 120 16.88 3.29 -9.37
C ARG A 120 17.56 1.98 -9.73
N ARG A 121 18.68 1.65 -9.08
CA ARG A 121 19.43 0.40 -9.31
C ARG A 121 18.61 -0.83 -8.92
N ILE A 122 18.04 -0.82 -7.72
CA ILE A 122 17.22 -1.94 -7.22
C ILE A 122 15.95 -2.10 -8.06
N MET A 123 15.29 -1.00 -8.43
CA MET A 123 14.11 -1.01 -9.29
C MET A 123 14.41 -1.57 -10.69
N ALA A 124 15.54 -1.22 -11.28
CA ALA A 124 15.96 -1.75 -12.57
C ALA A 124 16.20 -3.27 -12.49
N GLU A 125 16.88 -3.72 -11.44
CA GLU A 125 17.16 -5.15 -11.26
C GLU A 125 15.90 -5.96 -10.95
N THR A 126 15.10 -5.54 -9.97
CA THR A 126 13.83 -6.21 -9.63
C THR A 126 12.86 -6.16 -10.81
N GLY A 127 12.84 -5.07 -11.58
CA GLY A 127 12.12 -4.96 -12.84
C GLY A 127 12.49 -6.07 -13.83
N ARG A 128 13.79 -6.29 -14.05
CA ARG A 128 14.30 -7.34 -14.95
C ARG A 128 14.06 -8.76 -14.41
N ARG A 129 14.13 -8.98 -13.10
CA ARG A 129 14.16 -10.33 -12.51
C ARG A 129 12.80 -10.82 -12.02
N ILE A 130 11.99 -9.94 -11.43
CA ILE A 130 10.69 -10.28 -10.80
C ILE A 130 9.51 -9.90 -11.71
N PHE A 131 9.58 -8.75 -12.38
CA PHE A 131 8.44 -8.21 -13.14
C PHE A 131 8.49 -8.51 -14.65
N ASN A 132 9.59 -9.04 -15.15
CA ASN A 132 9.70 -9.54 -16.52
C ASN A 132 9.34 -11.02 -16.56
N GLN A 133 8.48 -11.44 -17.50
CA GLN A 133 8.06 -12.85 -17.66
C GLN A 133 9.23 -13.82 -17.90
N ASN A 134 10.36 -13.32 -18.43
CA ASN A 134 11.58 -14.09 -18.64
C ASN A 134 12.61 -13.94 -17.51
N GLY A 135 12.24 -13.25 -16.42
CA GLY A 135 13.09 -13.05 -15.26
C GLY A 135 13.23 -14.31 -14.41
N ASP A 136 14.41 -14.50 -13.82
CA ASP A 136 14.74 -15.67 -12.99
C ASP A 136 13.95 -15.73 -11.66
N LEU A 137 13.36 -14.61 -11.25
CA LEU A 137 12.55 -14.48 -10.04
C LEU A 137 11.06 -14.20 -10.34
N TYR A 138 10.62 -14.35 -11.61
CA TYR A 138 9.24 -14.09 -11.98
C TYR A 138 8.27 -15.03 -11.26
N ASP A 139 7.25 -14.46 -10.62
CA ASP A 139 6.12 -15.20 -10.06
C ASP A 139 4.82 -14.53 -10.51
N GLU A 140 4.07 -15.21 -11.39
CA GLU A 140 2.80 -14.71 -11.92
C GLU A 140 1.82 -14.33 -10.80
N ARG A 141 1.77 -15.09 -9.71
CA ARG A 141 0.85 -14.84 -8.58
C ARG A 141 1.18 -13.54 -7.87
N PHE A 142 2.46 -13.16 -7.84
CA PHE A 142 2.92 -11.91 -7.25
C PHE A 142 2.65 -10.72 -8.18
N VAL A 143 2.99 -10.83 -9.46
CA VAL A 143 2.87 -9.71 -10.41
C VAL A 143 1.44 -9.46 -10.90
N LYS A 144 0.54 -10.45 -10.78
CA LYS A 144 -0.86 -10.31 -11.19
C LYS A 144 -1.52 -9.16 -10.44
N ARG A 145 -2.20 -8.29 -11.17
CA ARG A 145 -2.90 -7.11 -10.65
C ARG A 145 -4.32 -7.04 -11.21
N GLN A 146 -5.22 -6.37 -10.50
CA GLN A 146 -6.49 -5.94 -11.10
C GLN A 146 -6.19 -4.73 -11.99
N GLN A 147 -6.94 -4.59 -13.09
CA GLN A 147 -6.61 -3.63 -14.16
C GLN A 147 -6.60 -2.16 -13.72
N THR A 148 -7.29 -1.86 -12.62
CA THR A 148 -7.54 -0.49 -12.12
C THR A 148 -6.86 -0.20 -10.77
N GLU A 149 -6.03 -1.11 -10.28
CA GLU A 149 -5.21 -0.86 -9.08
C GLU A 149 -3.98 -0.04 -9.42
N LEU A 150 -3.62 0.90 -8.54
CA LEU A 150 -2.31 1.53 -8.55
C LEU A 150 -1.28 0.58 -7.93
N PRO A 151 -0.34 0.00 -8.72
CA PRO A 151 0.77 -0.76 -8.15
C PRO A 151 1.77 0.22 -7.53
N VAL A 152 2.11 -0.02 -6.26
CA VAL A 152 3.16 0.70 -5.56
C VAL A 152 4.22 -0.32 -5.13
N ARG A 153 5.43 -0.18 -5.66
CA ARG A 153 6.52 -1.08 -5.34
C ARG A 153 7.18 -0.62 -4.05
N VAL A 154 7.22 -1.50 -3.05
CA VAL A 154 7.87 -1.24 -1.77
C VAL A 154 9.12 -2.10 -1.69
N LEU A 155 10.27 -1.46 -1.79
CA LEU A 155 11.57 -2.09 -1.62
C LEU A 155 11.98 -1.94 -0.16
N VAL A 156 11.99 -3.05 0.58
CA VAL A 156 12.61 -3.07 1.91
C VAL A 156 14.04 -3.54 1.72
N TYR A 157 15.00 -2.64 1.91
CA TYR A 157 16.40 -2.85 1.57
C TYR A 157 17.24 -3.19 2.80
N GLN A 158 18.02 -4.27 2.74
CA GLN A 158 19.00 -4.56 3.78
C GLN A 158 20.26 -3.72 3.58
N GLY A 159 20.31 -2.61 4.32
CA GLY A 159 21.38 -1.60 4.24
C GLY A 159 20.86 -0.23 4.66
N VAL A 160 21.56 0.82 4.28
CA VAL A 160 21.22 2.19 4.65
C VAL A 160 20.40 2.91 3.57
N GLY A 161 19.37 3.66 3.98
CA GLY A 161 18.61 4.56 3.11
C GLY A 161 17.08 4.40 3.15
N ALA A 162 16.37 5.51 3.12
CA ALA A 162 14.91 5.53 2.94
C ALA A 162 14.55 6.68 1.97
N SER A 163 13.80 6.41 0.91
CA SER A 163 13.36 7.42 -0.07
C SER A 163 12.09 6.98 -0.77
N SER A 164 11.25 7.93 -1.20
CA SER A 164 10.12 7.68 -2.11
C SER A 164 10.36 8.23 -3.52
N SER A 165 9.60 7.67 -4.46
CA SER A 165 9.49 8.09 -5.85
C SER A 165 8.07 7.83 -6.38
N VAL A 166 7.71 8.40 -7.53
CA VAL A 166 6.35 8.34 -8.12
C VAL A 166 5.79 6.92 -8.29
N LEU A 167 6.63 5.89 -8.37
CA LEU A 167 6.20 4.50 -8.58
C LEU A 167 6.75 3.50 -7.55
N GLY A 168 7.43 3.99 -6.51
CA GLY A 168 7.98 3.10 -5.50
C GLY A 168 8.61 3.78 -4.31
N VAL A 169 8.66 3.04 -3.21
CA VAL A 169 9.18 3.42 -1.92
C VAL A 169 10.36 2.51 -1.59
N LEU A 170 11.46 3.07 -1.13
CA LEU A 170 12.59 2.38 -0.52
C LEU A 170 12.58 2.64 0.98
N VAL A 171 12.57 1.57 1.76
CA VAL A 171 12.66 1.63 3.22
C VAL A 171 13.86 0.79 3.66
N ALA A 172 14.80 1.40 4.39
CA ALA A 172 15.86 0.65 5.03
C ALA A 172 15.27 -0.34 6.04
N TYR A 173 15.72 -1.59 5.98
CA TYR A 173 15.27 -2.66 6.87
C TYR A 173 15.55 -2.34 8.33
N ASP A 174 16.74 -1.84 8.64
CA ASP A 174 17.09 -1.45 10.00
C ASP A 174 16.19 -0.34 10.52
N TYR A 175 15.91 0.67 9.69
CA TYR A 175 14.98 1.72 10.06
C TYR A 175 13.57 1.18 10.30
N PHE A 176 13.09 0.28 9.43
CA PHE A 176 11.76 -0.33 9.55
C PHE A 176 11.62 -1.18 10.82
N THR A 177 12.68 -1.89 11.21
CA THR A 177 12.62 -2.88 12.31
C THR A 177 13.03 -2.32 13.66
N GLN A 178 13.95 -1.36 13.70
CA GLN A 178 14.49 -0.82 14.96
C GLN A 178 13.68 0.36 15.48
N THR A 179 12.91 1.04 14.61
CA THR A 179 12.05 2.14 15.05
C THR A 179 10.65 1.62 15.37
N ALA A 180 10.02 2.17 16.42
CA ALA A 180 8.61 1.93 16.72
C ALA A 180 7.65 2.46 15.62
N TYR A 181 8.21 3.08 14.56
CA TYR A 181 7.48 3.84 13.55
C TYR A 181 7.76 3.33 12.13
N GLY A 182 8.34 2.13 11.94
CA GLY A 182 8.62 1.59 10.61
C GLY A 182 7.38 1.50 9.71
N SER A 183 6.24 1.07 10.25
CA SER A 183 4.95 1.07 9.55
C SER A 183 4.43 2.48 9.28
N THR A 184 4.67 3.44 10.18
CA THR A 184 4.36 4.86 9.95
C THR A 184 5.16 5.43 8.80
N THR A 185 6.48 5.19 8.75
CA THR A 185 7.32 5.66 7.64
C THR A 185 6.89 5.03 6.33
N LEU A 186 6.63 3.71 6.29
CA LEU A 186 6.10 3.08 5.09
C LEU A 186 4.82 3.77 4.59
N TYR A 187 3.89 4.09 5.49
CA TYR A 187 2.64 4.73 5.11
C TYR A 187 2.81 6.21 4.73
N HIS A 188 3.70 6.93 5.41
CA HIS A 188 4.08 8.30 5.06
C HIS A 188 4.61 8.36 3.62
N GLU A 189 5.56 7.49 3.27
CA GLU A 189 6.09 7.39 1.92
C GLU A 189 5.02 6.95 0.90
N LEU A 190 4.05 6.12 1.29
CA LEU A 190 2.92 5.77 0.44
C LEU A 190 2.07 6.99 0.06
N LEU A 191 1.90 7.94 0.98
CA LEU A 191 1.14 9.16 0.71
C LEU A 191 1.86 10.06 -0.32
N HIS A 192 3.20 10.08 -0.32
CA HIS A 192 3.96 10.75 -1.38
C HIS A 192 3.77 10.11 -2.76
N VAL A 193 3.61 8.79 -2.84
CA VAL A 193 3.34 8.10 -4.12
C VAL A 193 2.03 8.59 -4.76
N ILE A 194 1.03 8.92 -3.94
CA ILE A 194 -0.24 9.49 -4.41
C ILE A 194 -0.25 11.03 -4.41
N GLY A 195 0.91 11.66 -4.29
CA GLY A 195 1.10 13.10 -4.51
C GLY A 195 0.90 14.00 -3.29
N VAL A 196 0.71 13.43 -2.09
CA VAL A 196 0.55 14.23 -0.88
C VAL A 196 1.90 14.85 -0.49
N PRO A 197 2.00 16.18 -0.30
CA PRO A 197 3.24 16.83 0.08
C PRO A 197 3.54 16.64 1.57
N ASP A 198 4.81 16.79 1.93
CA ASP A 198 5.23 16.89 3.32
C ASP A 198 4.62 18.09 4.02
N ALA A 199 4.47 17.98 5.34
CA ALA A 199 3.99 19.04 6.22
C ALA A 199 5.05 19.49 7.25
N TYR A 200 6.32 19.41 6.87
CA TYR A 200 7.48 19.90 7.64
C TYR A 200 8.54 20.53 6.73
N ASP A 201 9.45 21.32 7.33
CA ASP A 201 10.59 21.91 6.66
C ASP A 201 11.81 20.97 6.72
N TYR A 202 12.44 20.67 5.58
CA TYR A 202 13.56 19.71 5.54
C TYR A 202 14.85 20.22 6.18
N ALA A 203 15.07 21.54 6.23
CA ALA A 203 16.31 22.11 6.75
C ALA A 203 16.33 22.14 8.29
N THR A 204 15.18 22.42 8.89
CA THR A 204 14.99 22.59 10.34
C THR A 204 14.28 21.42 10.99
N ASN A 205 13.69 20.52 10.20
CA ASN A 205 12.81 19.43 10.62
C ASN A 205 11.53 19.92 11.36
N ALA A 206 11.25 21.23 11.33
CA ALA A 206 10.11 21.83 12.00
C ALA A 206 8.82 21.46 11.28
N SER A 207 7.87 20.89 12.02
CA SER A 207 6.57 20.52 11.49
C SER A 207 5.57 21.68 11.58
N TYR A 208 4.73 21.81 10.57
CA TYR A 208 3.59 22.75 10.56
C TYR A 208 2.23 22.04 10.48
N ALA A 209 2.21 20.71 10.62
CA ALA A 209 1.01 19.92 10.89
C ALA A 209 1.29 18.80 11.92
N ASP A 210 0.23 18.30 12.55
CA ASP A 210 0.31 17.21 13.54
C ASP A 210 -0.07 15.83 12.99
N ASP A 211 -0.41 15.76 11.70
CA ASP A 211 -0.80 14.53 11.03
C ASP A 211 0.42 13.71 10.59
N ILE A 212 0.18 12.59 9.92
CA ILE A 212 1.23 11.69 9.44
C ILE A 212 2.18 12.34 8.43
N MET A 213 1.79 13.42 7.75
CA MET A 213 2.67 14.17 6.85
C MET A 213 3.51 15.21 7.60
N GLY A 214 3.16 15.51 8.85
CA GLY A 214 3.86 16.43 9.74
C GLY A 214 4.47 15.69 10.94
N SER A 215 4.19 16.14 12.16
CA SER A 215 4.82 15.67 13.39
C SER A 215 4.39 14.24 13.76
N GLY A 216 3.24 13.79 13.24
CA GLY A 216 2.74 12.44 13.39
C GLY A 216 3.57 11.37 12.67
N ARG A 217 4.52 11.75 11.80
CA ARG A 217 5.45 10.81 11.13
C ARG A 217 6.40 10.09 12.10
N THR A 218 6.59 10.64 13.30
CA THR A 218 7.44 10.07 14.36
C THR A 218 6.63 9.45 15.49
N ARG A 219 5.41 8.96 15.19
CA ARG A 219 4.51 8.31 16.16
C ARG A 219 3.98 7.01 15.58
N PRO A 220 3.49 6.05 16.40
CA PRO A 220 2.91 4.82 15.87
C PRO A 220 1.67 5.13 15.03
N LEU A 221 1.37 4.28 14.05
CA LEU A 221 0.15 4.45 13.23
C LEU A 221 -1.13 4.53 14.06
N ALA A 222 -1.16 3.94 15.27
CA ALA A 222 -2.30 4.03 16.18
C ALA A 222 -2.55 5.44 16.75
N GLU A 223 -1.52 6.29 16.81
CA GLU A 223 -1.52 7.60 17.48
C GLU A 223 -1.45 8.78 16.50
N THR A 224 -1.54 8.49 15.20
CA THR A 224 -1.52 9.49 14.13
C THR A 224 -2.75 9.36 13.22
N TYR A 225 -2.88 10.29 12.29
CA TYR A 225 -4.01 10.40 11.37
C TYR A 225 -3.59 11.08 10.07
N ILE A 226 -4.45 11.05 9.05
CA ILE A 226 -4.35 11.92 7.88
C ILE A 226 -5.32 13.07 8.11
N ARG A 227 -4.86 14.33 8.01
CA ARG A 227 -5.74 15.48 8.22
C ARG A 227 -6.89 15.52 7.21
N GLU A 228 -7.98 16.17 7.60
CA GLU A 228 -9.23 16.15 6.85
C GLU A 228 -9.08 16.74 5.45
N GLU A 229 -8.29 17.80 5.30
CA GLU A 229 -8.06 18.47 4.02
C GLU A 229 -7.42 17.53 3.00
N ILE A 230 -6.49 16.67 3.44
CA ILE A 230 -5.85 15.67 2.57
C ILE A 230 -6.86 14.59 2.20
N LYS A 231 -7.62 14.06 3.17
CA LYS A 231 -8.63 13.03 2.90
C LYS A 231 -9.67 13.53 1.90
N GLN A 232 -10.14 14.76 2.07
CA GLN A 232 -11.10 15.37 1.13
C GLN A 232 -10.50 15.56 -0.26
N ALA A 233 -9.23 15.96 -0.37
CA ALA A 233 -8.55 16.10 -1.66
C ALA A 233 -8.26 14.76 -2.36
N LEU A 234 -8.27 13.65 -1.62
CA LEU A 234 -8.11 12.30 -2.17
C LEU A 234 -9.45 11.64 -2.52
N LEU A 235 -10.57 12.05 -1.91
CA LEU A 235 -11.88 11.42 -2.09
C LEU A 235 -12.87 12.23 -2.97
N LYS A 236 -12.56 13.49 -3.25
CA LYS A 236 -13.31 14.35 -4.18
C LYS A 236 -12.66 14.34 -5.55
#